data_AF-A0A7V9MU67-F1
#
_entry.id   AF-A0A7V9MU67-F1
#
_cell.length_a   1.000
_cell.length_b   1.000
_cell.length_c   1.000
_cell.angle_alpha   90.00
_cell.angle_beta   90.00
_cell.angle_gamma   90.00
#
_symmetry.space_group_name_H-M   'P 1'
#
loop_
_entity.id
_entity.type
_entity.pdbx_description
1 polymer ?
#
loop_
_entity_poly.entity_id
_entity_poly.type
_entity_poly.pdbx_seq_one_letter_code
_entity_poly.pdbx_strand_id
1 'polypeptide(L)' 'MSKLCTIVGFGPGMGLALAKAFAKEGYSLAVISRSPGKQQRNMQGLISAGTHATSSRRTPAILRR' A
#
# COMPACT_ATOMS: atom_id res chain seq x y z
N MET A 1 12.09 12.48 -8.49
CA MET A 1 12.04 11.33 -7.55
C MET A 1 10.95 11.58 -6.53
N SER A 2 9.90 10.75 -6.46
CA SER A 2 8.86 10.86 -5.42
C SER A 2 9.31 10.17 -4.13
N LYS A 3 8.99 10.76 -2.97
CA LYS A 3 9.32 10.18 -1.66
C LYS A 3 8.48 8.94 -1.40
N LEU A 4 9.07 7.92 -0.75
CA LEU A 4 8.35 6.70 -0.37
C LEU A 4 7.72 6.86 1.02
N CYS A 5 6.41 6.66 1.13
CA CYS A 5 5.68 6.57 2.39
C CYS A 5 5.28 5.11 2.64
N THR A 6 5.72 4.56 3.77
CA THR A 6 5.34 3.19 4.17
C THR A 6 4.21 3.25 5.20
N ILE A 7 3.09 2.57 4.90
CA ILE A 7 1.92 2.48 5.78
C ILE A 7 1.82 1.07 6.34
N VAL A 8 2.09 0.94 7.64
CA VAL A 8 1.93 -0.30 8.40
C VAL A 8 0.54 -0.32 9.05
N GLY A 9 -0.23 -1.37 8.80
CA GLY A 9 -1.63 -1.43 9.24
C GLY A 9 -2.61 -0.89 8.19
N PHE A 10 -2.34 -1.15 6.90
CA PHE A 10 -3.21 -0.71 5.81
C PHE A 10 -4.56 -1.42 5.84
N GLY A 11 -5.60 -0.70 6.28
CA GLY A 11 -6.99 -1.15 6.31
C GLY A 11 -7.93 -0.09 5.74
N PRO A 12 -9.23 -0.40 5.61
CA PRO A 12 -10.22 0.49 4.99
C PRO A 12 -10.47 1.79 5.76
N GLY A 13 -10.09 1.87 7.04
CA GLY A 13 -10.17 3.08 7.85
C GLY A 13 -8.94 3.97 7.68
N MET A 14 -8.19 4.16 8.77
CA MET A 14 -7.06 5.12 8.81
C MET A 14 -5.98 4.85 7.75
N GLY A 15 -5.63 3.58 7.51
CA GLY A 15 -4.59 3.23 6.53
C GLY A 15 -4.91 3.73 5.11
N LEU A 16 -6.17 3.60 4.68
CA LEU A 16 -6.63 4.11 3.38
C LEU A 16 -6.75 5.63 3.36
N ALA A 17 -7.21 6.25 4.45
CA ALA A 17 -7.29 7.71 4.55
C ALA A 17 -5.90 8.36 4.44
N LEU A 18 -4.91 7.83 5.18
CA LEU A 18 -3.52 8.27 5.11
C LEU A 18 -2.93 8.04 3.71
N ALA A 19 -3.17 6.86 3.12
CA ALA A 19 -2.71 6.57 1.76
C ALA A 19 -3.22 7.61 0.75
N LYS A 20 -4.49 7.99 0.81
CA LYS A 20 -5.06 9.03 -0.05
C LYS A 20 -4.44 10.41 0.20
N ALA A 21 -4.17 10.76 1.47
CA ALA A 21 -3.55 12.03 1.81
C ALA A 21 -2.13 12.12 1.24
N PHE A 22 -1.28 11.12 1.51
CA PHE A 22 0.09 11.10 0.98
C PHE A 22 0.16 10.93 -0.54
N ALA A 23 -0.80 10.23 -1.14
CA ALA A 23 -0.94 10.15 -2.59
C ALA A 23 -1.14 11.54 -3.23
N LYS A 24 -2.00 12.38 -2.65
CA LYS A 24 -2.24 13.76 -3.13
C LYS A 24 -0.99 14.63 -3.04
N GLU A 25 -0.16 14.39 -2.02
CA GLU A 25 1.14 15.06 -1.86
C GLU A 25 2.23 14.48 -2.79
N GLY A 26 1.90 13.53 -3.68
CA GLY A 26 2.82 12.98 -4.69
C GLY A 26 3.77 11.90 -4.17
N TYR A 27 3.47 11.27 -3.04
CA TYR A 27 4.28 10.16 -2.52
C TYR A 27 4.02 8.85 -3.27
N SER A 28 5.07 8.05 -3.42
CA SER A 28 4.92 6.61 -3.69
C SER A 28 4.58 5.89 -2.39
N LEU A 29 3.72 4.89 -2.44
CA LEU A 29 3.21 4.21 -1.26
C LEU A 29 3.67 2.74 -1.21
N ALA A 30 4.20 2.33 -0.06
CA ALA A 30 4.37 0.92 0.30
C ALA A 30 3.40 0.57 1.44
N VAL A 31 2.53 -0.41 1.25
CA VAL A 31 1.52 -0.77 2.26
C VAL A 31 1.69 -2.18 2.79
N ILE A 32 1.44 -2.35 4.07
CA ILE A 32 1.53 -3.62 4.79
C ILE A 32 0.23 -3.83 5.58
N SER A 33 -0.44 -4.96 5.38
CA SER A 33 -1.60 -5.36 6.16
C SER A 33 -1.56 -6.84 6.56
N ARG A 34 -2.43 -7.23 7.49
CA ARG A 34 -2.63 -8.63 7.89
C ARG A 34 -3.58 -9.39 6.96
N SER A 35 -4.43 -8.68 6.21
CA SER A 35 -5.53 -9.27 5.44
C SER A 35 -5.40 -8.93 3.96
N PRO A 36 -4.75 -9.81 3.15
CA PRO A 36 -4.37 -9.50 1.77
C PRO A 36 -5.58 -9.23 0.84
N GLY A 37 -6.74 -9.86 1.08
CA GLY A 37 -7.93 -9.68 0.23
C GLY A 37 -8.46 -8.23 0.23
N LYS A 38 -8.64 -7.63 1.41
CA LYS A 38 -9.10 -6.23 1.53
C LYS A 38 -8.04 -5.22 1.08
N GLN A 39 -6.77 -5.57 1.26
CA GLN A 39 -5.64 -4.75 0.83
C GLN A 39 -5.61 -4.57 -0.69
N GLN A 40 -5.77 -5.64 -1.46
CA GLN A 40 -5.70 -5.57 -2.92
C GLN A 40 -6.75 -4.63 -3.51
N ARG A 41 -8.02 -4.73 -3.06
CA ARG A 41 -9.11 -3.87 -3.54
C ARG A 41 -8.85 -2.38 -3.25
N ASN A 42 -8.44 -2.06 -2.02
CA ASN A 42 -8.18 -0.68 -1.61
C ASN A 42 -6.96 -0.09 -2.32
N MET A 43 -5.92 -0.91 -2.54
CA MET A 43 -4.73 -0.54 -3.30
C MET A 43 -5.08 -0.25 -4.77
N GLN A 44 -5.91 -1.08 -5.38
CA GLN A 44 -6.26 -0.93 -6.79
C GLN A 44 -6.96 0.42 -7.04
N GLY A 45 -7.79 0.90 -6.11
CA GLY A 45 -8.37 2.24 -6.17
C GLY A 45 -7.32 3.37 -6.13
N LEU A 46 -6.21 3.20 -5.42
CA LEU A 46 -5.11 4.19 -5.41
C LEU A 46 -4.35 4.17 -6.75
N ILE A 47 -4.10 2.98 -7.30
CA ILE A 47 -3.42 2.82 -8.59
C ILE A 47 -4.26 3.41 -9.72
N SER A 48 -5.57 3.15 -9.75
CA SER A 48 -6.49 3.77 -10.72
C SER A 48 -6.55 5.29 -10.60
N ALA A 49 -6.25 5.85 -9.43
CA ALA A 49 -6.12 7.29 -9.22
C ALA A 49 -4.73 7.86 -9.58
N GLY A 50 -3.87 7.06 -10.22
CA GLY A 50 -2.52 7.46 -10.66
C GLY A 50 -1.46 7.39 -9.57
N THR A 51 -1.76 6.80 -8.40
CA THR A 51 -0.79 6.66 -7.31
C THR A 51 0.04 5.39 -7.48
N HIS A 52 1.36 5.51 -7.39
CA HIS A 52 2.23 4.32 -7.32
C HIS A 52 2.09 3.68 -5.93
N ALA A 53 1.44 2.52 -5.85
CA ALA A 53 1.24 1.78 -4.60
C ALA A 53 1.71 0.33 -4.73
N THR A 54 2.60 -0.11 -3.83
CA THR A 54 3.15 -1.47 -3.78
C THR A 54 2.82 -2.12 -2.44
N SER A 55 2.64 -3.43 -2.40
CA SER A 55 2.52 -4.17 -1.14
C SER A 55 3.53 -5.28 -1.04
N SER A 56 4.06 -5.45 0.17
CA SER A 56 4.88 -6.60 0.50
C SER A 56 3.98 -7.79 0.80
N ARG A 57 3.99 -8.80 -0.06
CA ARG A 57 3.66 -10.16 0.38
C ARG A 57 4.92 -10.68 1.07
N ARG A 58 4.82 -11.12 2.32
CA ARG A 58 5.85 -12.01 2.87
C ARG A 58 5.86 -13.25 1.99
N THR A 59 6.83 -13.37 1.09
CA THR A 59 7.26 -14.69 0.63
C THR A 59 7.86 -15.35 1.86
N PRO A 60 7.37 -16.51 2.31
CA PRO A 60 8.01 -17.25 3.39
C PRO A 60 9.49 -17.42 3.03
N ALA A 61 10.41 -17.16 3.97
CA ALA A 61 11.85 -17.26 3.70
C ALA A 61 12.26 -18.64 3.15
N ILE A 62 11.46 -19.68 3.43
CA ILE A 62 11.66 -21.05 2.94
C ILE A 62 11.46 -21.23 1.43
N LEU A 63 10.81 -20.27 0.76
CA LEU A 63 10.55 -20.26 -0.69
C LEU A 63 11.48 -19.33 -1.48
N ARG A 64 12.49 -18.73 -0.83
CA ARG A 64 13.57 -18.00 -1.51
C ARG A 64 14.73 -18.96 -1.77
N ARG A 65 14.57 -19.83 -2.78
CA ARG A 65 15.69 -20.55 -3.39
C ARG A 65 15.99 -19.93 -4.74
#